data_AF-A0A958LFN1-F1
#
_entry.id   AF-A0A958LFN1-F1
#
_cell.length_a   1.000
_cell.length_b   1.000
_cell.length_c   1.000
_cell.angle_alpha   90.00
_cell.angle_beta   90.00
_cell.angle_gamma   90.00
#
_symmetry.space_group_name_H-M   'P 1'
#
loop_
_entity.id
_entity.type
_entity.pdbx_description
1 polymer ?
#
loop_
_entity_poly.entity_id
_entity_poly.type
_entity_poly.pdbx_seq_one_letter_code
_entity_poly.pdbx_strand_id
1 'polypeptide(L)'
;FEVMRREDCETCGQGNYEFLNAEVGTRTATLCGRNAVQISVPGGQRLDLEALAAGLHRSGIDDVAVNPYLLRARTDTFEITVFPDARAIIKGTEDESVARSLYAKYIGA
;
A
#
# COMPACT_ATOMS: atom_id res chain seq x y z
N PHE A 1 -30.18 25.90 9.75
CA PHE A 1 -30.70 24.53 9.76
C PHE A 1 -29.68 23.68 10.51
N GLU A 2 -30.03 23.25 11.72
CA GLU A 2 -29.17 22.43 12.56
C GLU A 2 -29.82 21.05 12.63
N VAL A 3 -29.13 20.03 12.09
CA VAL A 3 -29.67 18.67 12.03
C VAL A 3 -29.28 17.97 13.33
N MET A 4 -30.28 17.72 14.18
CA MET A 4 -30.09 16.97 15.42
C MET A 4 -29.77 15.50 15.11
N ARG A 5 -28.80 14.94 15.85
CA ARG A 5 -28.48 13.51 15.80
C ARG A 5 -29.66 12.73 16.38
N ARG A 6 -30.04 11.64 15.73
CA ARG A 6 -31.01 10.69 16.30
C ARG A 6 -30.26 9.68 17.15
N GLU A 7 -30.79 9.35 18.32
CA GLU A 7 -30.15 8.43 19.27
C GLU A 7 -30.08 6.99 18.74
N ASP A 8 -31.02 6.60 17.88
CA ASP A 8 -31.11 5.28 17.24
C ASP A 8 -30.26 5.14 15.98
N CYS A 9 -29.64 6.22 15.52
CA CYS A 9 -28.78 6.24 14.34
C CYS A 9 -27.46 5.52 14.66
N GLU A 10 -27.22 4.37 14.02
CA GLU A 10 -26.00 3.57 14.23
C GLU A 10 -24.73 4.42 14.03
N THR A 11 -24.67 5.25 13.00
CA THR A 11 -23.49 6.09 12.72
C THR A 11 -23.41 7.34 13.60
N CYS A 12 -24.49 8.11 13.69
CA CYS A 12 -24.47 9.47 14.25
C CYS A 12 -24.91 9.56 15.72
N GLY A 13 -25.75 8.64 16.18
CA GLY A 13 -26.17 8.51 17.57
C GLY A 13 -25.28 7.56 18.35
N GLN A 14 -25.00 6.38 17.78
CA GLN A 14 -24.26 5.31 18.46
C GLN A 14 -22.75 5.31 18.15
N GLY A 15 -22.29 6.10 17.17
CA GLY A 15 -20.87 6.21 16.82
C GLY A 15 -20.29 4.97 16.12
N ASN A 16 -21.15 4.10 15.59
CA ASN A 16 -20.72 2.92 14.83
C ASN A 16 -20.39 3.33 13.40
N TYR A 17 -19.10 3.52 13.14
CA TYR A 17 -18.57 3.83 11.82
C TYR A 17 -18.05 2.57 11.15
N GLU A 18 -18.92 1.62 10.79
CA GLU A 18 -18.52 0.31 10.25
C GLU A 18 -17.52 0.41 9.09
N PHE A 19 -17.69 1.38 8.19
CA PHE A 19 -16.80 1.57 7.03
C PHE A 19 -15.48 2.27 7.37
N LEU A 20 -15.47 3.07 8.43
CA LEU A 20 -14.27 3.75 8.95
C LEU A 20 -13.42 2.78 9.79
N ASN A 21 -14.11 1.91 10.55
CA ASN A 21 -13.54 0.99 11.53
C ASN A 21 -13.38 -0.44 11.00
N ALA A 22 -13.86 -0.75 9.79
CA ALA A 22 -13.66 -2.06 9.19
C ALA A 22 -12.17 -2.38 9.22
N GLU A 23 -11.75 -3.42 9.95
CA GLU A 23 -10.37 -3.90 9.89
C GLU A 23 -10.13 -4.45 8.49
N VAL A 24 -9.29 -3.73 7.78
CA VAL A 24 -9.25 -3.70 6.33
C VAL A 24 -8.23 -4.72 5.81
N GLY A 25 -8.65 -5.63 4.92
CA GLY A 25 -7.73 -6.48 4.16
C GLY A 25 -6.88 -5.69 3.15
N THR A 26 -5.85 -6.31 2.56
CA THR A 26 -4.99 -5.66 1.54
C THR A 26 -5.83 -5.05 0.40
N ARG A 27 -5.87 -3.71 0.34
CA ARG A 27 -6.60 -2.96 -0.68
C ARG A 27 -5.69 -2.75 -1.89
N THR A 28 -6.13 -3.20 -3.05
CA THR A 28 -5.51 -2.93 -4.35
C THR A 28 -6.37 -1.92 -5.09
N ALA A 29 -5.73 -0.97 -5.78
CA ALA A 29 -6.42 -0.02 -6.64
C ALA A 29 -5.58 0.21 -7.90
N THR A 30 -6.13 -0.13 -9.06
CA THR A 30 -5.51 0.22 -10.35
C THR A 30 -5.62 1.72 -10.58
N LEU A 31 -4.49 2.34 -10.91
CA LEU A 31 -4.42 3.76 -11.24
C LEU A 31 -4.67 3.91 -12.74
N CYS A 32 -5.95 4.06 -13.12
CA CYS A 32 -6.40 4.10 -14.51
C CYS A 32 -5.52 5.03 -15.38
N GLY A 33 -5.02 4.51 -16.50
CA GLY A 33 -4.19 5.25 -17.45
C GLY A 33 -2.73 5.45 -17.02
N ARG A 34 -2.27 4.77 -15.96
CA ARG A 34 -0.88 4.87 -15.48
C ARG A 34 -0.13 3.53 -15.51
N ASN A 35 -0.73 2.46 -16.04
CA ASN A 35 -0.17 1.11 -16.05
C ASN A 35 0.42 0.73 -14.67
N ALA A 36 -0.37 0.96 -13.62
CA ALA A 36 0.10 0.82 -12.25
C ALA A 36 -1.00 0.38 -11.29
N VAL A 37 -0.61 -0.43 -10.31
CA VAL A 37 -1.45 -0.88 -9.20
C VAL A 37 -0.89 -0.34 -7.89
N GLN A 38 -1.74 0.33 -7.11
CA GLN A 38 -1.44 0.68 -5.73
C GLN A 38 -1.89 -0.44 -4.81
N ILE A 39 -1.04 -0.84 -3.88
CA ILE A 39 -1.32 -1.80 -2.83
C ILE A 39 -1.19 -1.10 -1.49
N SER A 40 -2.20 -1.24 -0.64
CA SER A 40 -2.19 -0.75 0.73
C SER A 40 -2.48 -1.93 1.66
N VAL A 41 -1.59 -2.17 2.62
CA VAL A 41 -1.79 -3.16 3.70
C VAL A 41 -2.17 -2.38 4.97
N PRO A 42 -3.46 -2.33 5.32
CA PRO A 42 -3.94 -1.59 6.48
C PRO A 42 -3.48 -2.26 7.76
N GLY A 43 -3.03 -1.48 8.75
CA GLY A 43 -2.40 -2.03 9.94
C GLY A 43 -0.99 -2.59 9.71
N GLY A 44 -0.41 -2.38 8.53
CA GLY A 44 0.98 -2.74 8.25
C GLY A 44 1.94 -2.06 9.23
N GLN A 45 2.90 -2.84 9.75
CA GLN A 45 3.95 -2.30 10.60
C GLN A 45 4.78 -1.30 9.78
N ARG A 46 5.25 -0.23 10.44
CA ARG A 46 6.09 0.78 9.78
C ARG A 46 7.36 0.10 9.28
N LEU A 47 7.61 0.18 7.97
CA LEU A 47 8.76 -0.46 7.34
C LEU A 47 10.04 0.36 7.58
N ASP A 48 11.13 -0.34 7.88
CA ASP A 48 12.48 0.21 7.78
C ASP A 48 12.91 0.15 6.30
N LEU A 49 12.86 1.32 5.64
CA LEU A 49 13.15 1.41 4.22
C LEU A 49 14.63 1.14 3.89
N GLU A 50 15.56 1.43 4.81
CA GLU A 50 16.98 1.15 4.59
C GLU A 50 17.25 -0.36 4.67
N ALA A 51 16.67 -1.03 5.66
CA ALA A 51 16.73 -2.48 5.76
C ALA A 51 16.10 -3.18 4.54
N LEU A 52 14.96 -2.66 4.07
CA LEU A 52 14.30 -3.13 2.85
C LEU A 52 15.19 -2.94 1.62
N ALA A 53 15.82 -1.77 1.45
CA ALA A 53 16.75 -1.52 0.34
C ALA A 53 17.91 -2.53 0.32
N ALA A 54 18.50 -2.80 1.49
CA ALA A 54 19.54 -3.81 1.61
C ALA A 54 19.03 -5.22 1.22
N GLY A 55 17.78 -5.57 1.56
CA GLY A 55 17.13 -6.82 1.15
C GLY A 55 16.91 -6.94 -0.36
N LEU A 56 16.57 -5.84 -1.02
CA LEU A 56 16.38 -5.79 -2.46
C LEU A 56 17.70 -5.96 -3.21
N HIS A 57 18.78 -5.33 -2.74
CA HIS A 57 20.12 -5.55 -3.29
C HIS A 57 20.54 -7.02 -3.18
N ARG A 58 20.30 -7.68 -2.04
CA ARG A 58 20.57 -9.12 -1.88
C ARG A 58 19.74 -9.99 -2.82
N SER A 59 18.57 -9.53 -3.22
CA SER A 59 17.69 -10.21 -4.16
C SER A 59 18.06 -9.98 -5.64
N GLY A 60 19.16 -9.26 -5.90
CA GLY A 60 19.65 -8.98 -7.25
C GLY A 60 19.04 -7.74 -7.91
N ILE A 61 18.40 -6.85 -7.15
CA ILE A 61 17.92 -5.56 -7.66
C ILE A 61 18.97 -4.49 -7.32
N ASP A 62 19.70 -4.03 -8.34
CA ASP A 62 20.76 -3.03 -8.16
C ASP A 62 20.24 -1.59 -8.24
N ASP A 63 19.14 -1.36 -8.98
CA ASP A 63 18.53 -0.04 -9.16
C ASP A 63 17.55 0.26 -8.02
N VAL A 64 18.10 0.54 -6.84
CA VAL A 64 17.36 0.90 -5.63
C VAL A 64 17.78 2.29 -5.16
N ALA A 65 16.81 3.17 -4.98
CA ALA A 65 16.97 4.49 -4.39
C ALA A 65 16.09 4.59 -3.14
N VAL A 66 16.67 4.98 -2.02
CA VAL A 66 15.97 5.09 -0.73
C VAL A 66 16.20 6.46 -0.12
N ASN A 67 15.16 7.00 0.52
CA ASN A 67 15.22 8.16 1.39
C ASN A 67 14.24 7.98 2.56
N PRO A 68 14.18 8.92 3.54
CA PRO A 68 13.32 8.78 4.71
C PRO A 68 11.81 8.70 4.42
N TYR A 69 11.37 9.02 3.21
CA TYR A 69 9.96 9.13 2.83
C TYR A 69 9.49 8.03 1.89
N LEU A 70 10.39 7.44 1.10
CA LEU A 70 10.07 6.36 0.16
C LEU A 70 11.32 5.58 -0.25
N LEU A 71 11.07 4.35 -0.69
CA LEU A 71 12.00 3.52 -1.43
C LEU A 71 11.48 3.35 -2.86
N ARG A 72 12.37 3.43 -3.84
CA ARG A 72 12.06 3.12 -5.24
C ARG A 72 13.04 2.08 -5.75
N ALA A 73 12.51 1.00 -6.28
CA ALA A 73 13.26 -0.08 -6.89
C ALA A 73 12.80 -0.28 -8.34
N ARG A 74 13.74 -0.49 -9.26
CA ARG A 74 13.44 -0.78 -10.66
C ARG A 74 13.99 -2.15 -11.04
N THR A 75 13.15 -2.94 -11.69
CA THR A 75 13.54 -4.15 -12.42
C THR A 75 13.46 -3.88 -13.92
N ASP A 76 13.80 -4.87 -14.74
CA ASP A 76 13.68 -4.76 -16.19
C ASP A 76 12.25 -4.46 -16.67
N THR A 77 11.25 -4.83 -15.87
CA THR A 77 9.83 -4.80 -16.28
C THR A 77 8.96 -3.93 -15.37
N PHE A 78 9.36 -3.72 -14.11
CA PHE A 78 8.51 -3.07 -13.10
C PHE A 78 9.26 -1.97 -12.35
N GLU A 79 8.53 -0.92 -11.97
CA GLU A 79 9.00 0.06 -10.98
C GLU A 79 8.14 -0.09 -9.72
N ILE A 80 8.81 -0.34 -8.59
CA ILE A 80 8.17 -0.54 -7.29
C ILE A 80 8.53 0.65 -6.42
N THR A 81 7.52 1.39 -5.96
CA THR A 81 7.68 2.45 -4.97
C THR A 81 7.04 2.01 -3.66
N VAL A 82 7.78 2.02 -2.56
CA VAL A 82 7.32 1.60 -1.22
C VAL A 82 7.38 2.78 -0.27
N PHE A 83 6.34 2.95 0.52
CA PHE A 83 6.23 3.98 1.54
C PHE A 83 6.42 3.38 2.95
N PRO A 84 6.82 4.19 3.96
CA PRO A 84 7.04 3.71 5.33
C PRO A 84 5.80 3.07 5.97
N ASP A 85 4.60 3.38 5.49
CA ASP A 85 3.32 2.85 5.98
C ASP A 85 2.90 1.55 5.26
N ALA A 86 3.84 0.84 4.65
CA ALA A 86 3.64 -0.39 3.88
C ALA A 86 2.73 -0.24 2.65
N ARG A 87 2.39 0.99 2.24
CA ARG A 87 1.81 1.20 0.91
C ARG A 87 2.88 1.01 -0.16
N ALA A 88 2.48 0.43 -1.28
CA ALA A 88 3.33 0.34 -2.46
C ALA A 88 2.57 0.72 -3.73
N ILE A 89 3.31 1.23 -4.71
CA ILE A 89 2.84 1.47 -6.06
C ILE A 89 3.73 0.65 -6.99
N ILE A 90 3.10 -0.22 -7.78
CA ILE A 90 3.78 -1.08 -8.75
C ILE A 90 3.39 -0.59 -10.13
N LYS A 91 4.33 -0.01 -10.87
CA LYS A 91 4.17 0.38 -12.26
C LYS A 91 4.70 -0.71 -13.18
N GLY A 92 4.13 -0.82 -14.37
CA GLY A 92 4.43 -1.86 -15.36
C GLY A 92 3.36 -2.95 -15.45
N THR A 93 2.29 -2.86 -14.64
CA THR A 93 1.14 -3.77 -14.72
C THR A 93 -0.14 -3.10 -14.25
N GLU A 94 -1.28 -3.52 -14.81
CA GLU A 94 -2.63 -3.24 -14.33
C GLU A 94 -3.29 -4.48 -13.70
N ASP A 95 -2.60 -5.62 -13.72
CA ASP A 95 -3.07 -6.87 -13.12
C ASP A 95 -2.73 -6.88 -11.62
N GLU A 96 -3.77 -6.83 -10.80
CA GLU A 96 -3.67 -6.84 -9.34
C GLU A 96 -2.99 -8.10 -8.79
N SER A 97 -3.15 -9.25 -9.44
CA SER A 97 -2.57 -10.53 -9.01
C SER A 97 -1.05 -10.52 -9.19
N VAL A 98 -0.59 -9.98 -10.32
CA VAL A 98 0.84 -9.76 -10.59
C VAL A 98 1.41 -8.77 -9.59
N ALA A 99 0.72 -7.65 -9.35
CA ALA A 99 1.14 -6.65 -8.38
C ALA A 99 1.23 -7.23 -6.96
N ARG A 100 0.21 -7.97 -6.50
CA ARG A 100 0.23 -8.65 -5.19
C ARG A 100 1.39 -9.63 -5.05
N SER A 101 1.69 -10.38 -6.11
CA SER A 101 2.80 -11.34 -6.13
C SER A 101 4.15 -10.65 -6.01
N LEU A 102 4.36 -9.56 -6.75
CA LEU A 102 5.58 -8.73 -6.66
C LEU A 102 5.73 -8.12 -5.26
N TYR A 103 4.63 -7.63 -4.69
CA TYR A 103 4.64 -7.08 -3.34
C TYR A 103 5.02 -8.14 -2.30
N ALA A 104 4.41 -9.32 -2.34
CA ALA A 104 4.73 -10.42 -1.44
C ALA A 104 6.20 -10.86 -1.59
N LYS A 105 6.70 -10.93 -2.83
CA LYS A 105 8.08 -11.34 -3.12
C LYS A 105 9.13 -10.38 -2.55
N TYR A 106 8.90 -9.07 -2.67
CA TYR A 106 9.93 -8.06 -2.40
C TYR A 106 9.73 -7.30 -1.09
N ILE A 107 8.51 -7.22 -0.56
CA ILE A 107 8.15 -6.45 0.64
C ILE A 107 7.59 -7.36 1.75
N GLY A 108 6.93 -8.47 1.40
CA GLY A 108 6.24 -9.35 2.36
C GLY A 108 7.10 -10.37 3.10
N ALA A 109 8.43 -10.27 3.05
CA ALA A 109 9.37 -11.18 3.72
C ALA A 109 9.76 -10.71 5.12
#